data_AF-J4VPH9-F1
#
_entry.id   AF-J4VPH9-F1
#
_cell.length_a   1.000
_cell.length_b   1.000
_cell.length_c   1.000
_cell.angle_alpha   90.00
_cell.angle_beta   90.00
_cell.angle_gamma   90.00
#
_symmetry.space_group_name_H-M   'P 1'
#
loop_
_entity.id
_entity.type
_entity.pdbx_description
1 polymer ?
#
loop_
_entity_poly.entity_id
_entity_poly.type
_entity_poly.pdbx_seq_one_letter_code
_entity_poly.pdbx_strand_id
1 'polypeptide(L)'
;MQKAFISFLECASNLGGLGRKLIRVAILIIFVWIGGLKFANYEANGIIPFVANSPLMSFFLKDANNKVTNDEGKTVKEYTLNKVPEGKYDQAKHDWHVENRTYLFSHGLGILIMTIGILVFLGLFSPYLGIIGEVLCIIMTLGTLSFLITTPETWVHASPEALAAGEWANGFPFLSGAGRLVIKDTAILAGAVVLLSESASKILARLKK
;
A
#
# COMPACT_ATOMS: atom_id res chain seq x y z
N MET A 1 -18.62 -37.12 19.31
CA MET A 1 -17.51 -36.33 18.74
C MET A 1 -17.49 -36.34 17.21
N GLN A 2 -17.56 -37.50 16.53
CA GLN A 2 -17.48 -37.58 15.06
C GLN A 2 -18.61 -36.84 14.30
N LYS A 3 -19.87 -36.94 14.74
CA LYS A 3 -21.00 -36.20 14.10
C LYS A 3 -20.85 -34.68 14.20
N ALA A 4 -20.50 -34.17 15.38
CA ALA A 4 -20.29 -32.72 15.57
C ALA A 4 -19.12 -32.20 14.72
N PHE A 5 -18.04 -32.98 14.60
CA PHE A 5 -16.91 -32.65 13.75
C PHE A 5 -17.29 -32.60 12.27
N ILE A 6 -18.06 -33.58 11.77
CA ILE A 6 -18.55 -33.60 10.39
C ILE A 6 -19.47 -32.40 10.12
N SER A 7 -20.43 -32.12 11.00
CA SER A 7 -21.32 -30.96 10.85
C SER A 7 -20.56 -29.63 10.85
N PHE A 8 -19.47 -29.52 11.63
CA PHE A 8 -18.59 -28.35 11.59
C PHE A 8 -17.91 -28.21 10.21
N LEU A 9 -17.36 -29.30 9.64
CA LEU A 9 -16.71 -29.28 8.34
C LEU A 9 -17.69 -28.95 7.19
N GLU A 10 -18.90 -29.50 7.24
CA GLU A 10 -19.98 -29.18 6.30
C GLU A 10 -20.34 -27.69 6.35
N CYS A 11 -20.46 -27.12 7.56
CA CYS A 11 -20.69 -25.68 7.71
C CYS A 11 -19.51 -24.87 7.13
N ALA A 12 -18.28 -25.20 7.53
CA ALA A 12 -17.07 -24.48 7.12
C ALA A 12 -16.85 -24.50 5.60
N SER A 13 -17.07 -25.64 4.93
CA SER A 13 -16.90 -25.77 3.47
C SER A 13 -17.88 -24.90 2.66
N ASN A 14 -19.04 -24.56 3.23
CA ASN A 14 -20.02 -23.69 2.59
C ASN A 14 -19.75 -22.17 2.80
N LEU A 15 -18.75 -21.79 3.59
CA LEU A 15 -18.43 -20.39 3.90
C LEU A 15 -17.73 -19.64 2.75
N GLY A 16 -17.35 -20.30 1.66
CA GLY A 16 -16.62 -19.65 0.55
C GLY A 16 -17.34 -18.42 -0.02
N GLY A 17 -18.67 -18.47 -0.11
CA GLY A 17 -19.48 -17.32 -0.54
C GLY A 17 -19.45 -16.14 0.44
N LEU A 18 -19.47 -16.42 1.74
CA LEU A 18 -19.32 -15.40 2.77
C LEU A 18 -17.91 -14.81 2.75
N GLY A 19 -16.88 -15.66 2.63
CA GLY A 19 -15.48 -15.25 2.54
C GLY A 19 -15.23 -14.23 1.43
N ARG A 20 -15.76 -14.46 0.22
CA ARG A 20 -15.64 -13.49 -0.89
C ARG A 20 -16.31 -12.15 -0.59
N LYS A 21 -17.49 -12.15 0.02
CA LYS A 21 -18.14 -10.90 0.45
C LYS A 21 -17.32 -10.16 1.50
N LEU A 22 -16.75 -10.88 2.47
CA LEU A 22 -15.87 -10.32 3.49
C LEU A 22 -14.59 -9.72 2.89
N ILE A 23 -13.98 -10.36 1.88
CA ILE A 23 -12.82 -9.80 1.18
C ILE A 23 -13.15 -8.43 0.57
N ARG A 24 -14.31 -8.29 -0.10
CA ARG A 24 -14.73 -6.99 -0.68
C ARG A 24 -14.89 -5.91 0.38
N VAL A 25 -15.51 -6.25 1.51
CA VAL A 25 -15.69 -5.32 2.63
C VAL A 25 -14.35 -4.97 3.28
N ALA A 26 -13.45 -5.94 3.44
CA ALA A 26 -12.12 -5.70 3.99
C ALA A 26 -11.30 -4.77 3.09
N ILE A 27 -11.32 -4.99 1.77
CA ILE A 27 -10.65 -4.10 0.81
C ILE A 27 -11.24 -2.68 0.87
N LEU A 28 -12.57 -2.55 0.93
CA LEU A 28 -13.21 -1.24 1.09
C LEU A 28 -12.70 -0.50 2.33
N ILE A 29 -12.76 -1.16 3.50
CA ILE A 29 -12.34 -0.56 4.77
C ILE A 29 -10.88 -0.12 4.67
N ILE A 30 -9.98 -1.00 4.22
CA ILE A 30 -8.55 -0.70 4.13
C ILE A 30 -8.30 0.47 3.17
N PHE A 31 -8.91 0.47 1.98
CA PHE A 31 -8.62 1.45 0.94
C PHE A 31 -9.24 2.81 1.26
N VAL A 32 -10.46 2.84 1.78
CA VAL A 32 -11.10 4.10 2.21
C VAL A 32 -10.34 4.71 3.37
N TRP A 33 -9.91 3.90 4.34
CA TRP A 33 -9.18 4.40 5.49
C TRP A 33 -7.78 4.91 5.12
N ILE A 34 -6.96 4.09 4.44
CA ILE A 34 -5.61 4.48 4.03
C ILE A 34 -5.65 5.64 3.03
N GLY A 35 -6.59 5.61 2.08
CA GLY A 35 -6.78 6.70 1.13
C GLY A 35 -7.22 8.00 1.80
N GLY A 36 -8.09 7.94 2.81
CA GLY A 36 -8.49 9.09 3.64
C GLY A 36 -7.34 9.67 4.45
N LEU A 37 -6.45 8.82 4.99
CA LEU A 37 -5.27 9.30 5.70
C LEU A 37 -4.28 10.05 4.79
N LYS A 38 -4.30 9.86 3.47
CA LYS A 38 -3.43 10.60 2.53
C LYS A 38 -3.70 12.11 2.47
N PHE A 39 -4.80 12.58 3.05
CA PHE A 39 -5.09 14.01 3.24
C PHE A 39 -4.50 14.58 4.53
N ALA A 40 -3.95 13.73 5.41
CA ALA A 40 -3.21 14.17 6.59
C ALA A 40 -1.73 14.39 6.25
N ASN A 41 -1.19 15.53 6.70
CA ASN A 41 0.19 15.94 6.36
C ASN A 41 1.24 14.88 6.73
N TYR A 42 1.09 14.18 7.86
CA TYR A 42 2.07 13.19 8.29
C TYR A 42 2.14 11.98 7.34
N GLU A 43 0.98 11.50 6.87
CA GLU A 43 0.90 10.40 5.91
C GLU A 43 1.40 10.82 4.53
N ALA A 44 1.08 12.05 4.13
CA ALA A 44 1.60 12.62 2.89
C ALA A 44 3.12 12.74 2.92
N ASN A 45 3.71 13.18 4.04
CA ASN A 45 5.17 13.20 4.20
C ASN A 45 5.77 11.78 4.12
N GLY A 46 5.06 10.80 4.68
CA GLY A 46 5.45 9.39 4.70
C GLY A 46 5.52 8.71 3.33
N ILE A 47 4.88 9.25 2.28
CA ILE A 47 4.93 8.65 0.94
C ILE A 47 6.24 8.90 0.21
N ILE A 48 6.97 9.93 0.60
CA ILE A 48 8.06 10.48 -0.20
C ILE A 48 9.17 9.46 -0.49
N PRO A 49 9.63 8.63 0.47
CA PRO A 49 10.61 7.59 0.17
C PRO A 49 10.14 6.63 -0.94
N PHE A 50 8.86 6.29 -0.98
CA PHE A 50 8.31 5.40 -2.00
C PHE A 50 8.25 6.06 -3.37
N VAL A 51 7.80 7.32 -3.42
CA VAL A 51 7.64 8.06 -4.68
C VAL A 51 9.01 8.43 -5.27
N ALA A 52 9.92 8.95 -4.45
CA ALA A 52 11.24 9.42 -4.88
C ALA A 52 12.18 8.29 -5.30
N ASN A 53 11.94 7.04 -4.87
CA ASN A 53 12.71 5.87 -5.30
C ASN A 53 12.01 5.05 -6.39
N SER A 54 10.78 5.40 -6.77
CA SER A 54 10.03 4.67 -7.79
C SER A 54 10.34 5.20 -9.20
N PRO A 55 10.74 4.32 -10.15
CA PRO A 55 10.93 4.71 -11.56
C PRO A 55 9.66 5.25 -12.22
N LEU A 56 8.49 4.81 -11.75
CA LEU A 56 7.19 5.16 -12.33
C LEU A 56 6.46 6.30 -11.60
N MET A 57 7.02 6.83 -10.51
CA MET A 57 6.34 7.87 -9.73
C MET A 57 7.22 9.08 -9.39
N SER A 58 8.55 8.96 -9.49
CA SER A 58 9.48 10.05 -9.18
C SER A 58 9.23 11.34 -9.97
N PHE A 59 8.68 11.23 -11.18
CA PHE A 59 8.38 12.39 -12.04
C PHE A 59 7.23 13.28 -11.52
N PHE A 60 6.44 12.82 -10.55
CA PHE A 60 5.38 13.63 -9.94
C PHE A 60 5.92 14.64 -8.91
N LEU A 61 7.14 14.41 -8.40
CA LEU A 61 7.82 15.34 -7.50
C LEU A 61 8.70 16.29 -8.31
N LYS A 62 8.87 17.51 -7.82
CA LYS A 62 9.73 18.51 -8.47
C LYS A 62 11.21 18.10 -8.39
N ASP A 63 11.64 17.66 -7.22
CA ASP A 63 13.05 17.45 -6.88
C ASP A 63 13.32 16.01 -6.35
N ALA A 64 12.65 14.99 -6.92
CA ALA A 64 12.78 13.58 -6.49
C ALA A 64 14.23 13.07 -6.45
N ASN A 65 15.07 13.52 -7.37
CA ASN A 65 16.43 13.04 -7.57
C ASN A 65 17.49 14.02 -7.09
N ASN A 66 17.08 15.14 -6.48
CA ASN A 66 18.06 16.09 -5.96
C ASN A 66 18.89 15.44 -4.85
N LYS A 67 20.20 15.68 -4.89
CA LYS A 67 21.16 15.11 -3.95
C LYS A 67 21.88 16.24 -3.23
N VAL A 68 21.89 16.14 -1.91
CA VAL A 68 22.51 17.11 -1.01
C VAL A 68 23.50 16.39 -0.11
N THR A 69 24.54 17.09 0.31
CA THR A 69 25.52 16.56 1.26
C THR A 69 24.98 16.77 2.67
N ASN A 70 24.86 15.70 3.45
CA ASN A 70 24.46 15.81 4.85
C ASN A 70 25.61 16.33 5.73
N ASP A 71 25.33 16.62 6.99
CA ASP A 71 26.32 17.10 7.96
C ASP A 71 27.47 16.11 8.20
N GLU A 72 27.31 14.84 7.81
CA GLU A 72 28.34 13.79 7.85
C GLU A 72 29.20 13.72 6.57
N GLY A 73 29.01 14.62 5.60
CA GLY A 73 29.74 14.63 4.33
C GLY A 73 29.29 13.59 3.31
N LYS A 74 28.17 12.88 3.54
CA LYS A 74 27.60 11.88 2.62
C LYS A 74 26.57 12.51 1.69
N THR A 75 26.65 12.16 0.41
CA THR A 75 25.65 12.55 -0.59
C THR A 75 24.38 11.71 -0.45
N VAL A 76 23.30 12.33 0.01
CA VAL A 76 21.99 11.71 0.22
C VAL A 76 20.92 12.39 -0.64
N LYS A 77 19.78 11.73 -0.86
CA LYS A 77 18.64 12.37 -1.54
C LYS A 77 18.04 13.44 -0.64
N GLU A 78 17.72 14.60 -1.19
CA GLU A 78 17.27 15.77 -0.40
C GLU A 78 16.08 15.47 0.53
N TYR A 79 15.16 14.60 0.10
CA TYR A 79 14.02 14.23 0.92
C TYR A 79 14.40 13.59 2.26
N THR A 80 15.60 12.99 2.39
CA THR A 80 16.01 12.37 3.66
C THR A 80 16.21 13.39 4.77
N LEU A 81 16.59 14.63 4.42
CA LEU A 81 16.74 15.73 5.38
C LEU A 81 15.38 16.34 5.77
N ASN A 82 14.43 16.31 4.83
CA ASN A 82 13.09 16.85 5.02
C ASN A 82 12.08 15.86 5.61
N LYS A 83 12.52 14.68 6.09
CA LYS A 83 11.65 13.75 6.82
C LYS A 83 11.13 14.41 8.10
N VAL A 84 9.82 14.31 8.32
CA VAL A 84 9.13 14.76 9.53
C VAL A 84 8.59 13.54 10.27
N PRO A 85 8.99 13.30 11.54
CA PRO A 85 8.43 12.21 12.33
C PRO A 85 6.91 12.33 12.51
N GLU A 86 6.23 11.20 12.63
CA GLU A 86 4.78 11.18 12.89
C GLU A 86 4.43 11.96 14.16
N GLY A 87 3.34 12.74 14.09
CA GLY A 87 2.89 13.59 15.19
C GLY A 87 3.71 14.87 15.43
N LYS A 88 4.76 15.14 14.63
CA LYS A 88 5.52 16.40 14.68
C LYS A 88 5.19 17.30 13.49
N TYR A 89 5.36 18.60 13.69
CA TYR A 89 5.20 19.61 12.65
C TYR A 89 6.44 20.51 12.61
N ASP A 90 6.87 20.84 11.39
CA ASP A 90 7.98 21.75 11.11
C ASP A 90 7.59 22.58 9.88
N GLN A 91 7.57 23.91 10.04
CA GLN A 91 7.11 24.82 9.00
C GLN A 91 8.02 24.80 7.76
N ALA A 92 9.34 24.82 7.95
CA ALA A 92 10.29 24.86 6.83
C ALA A 92 10.21 23.58 6.00
N LYS A 93 10.10 22.42 6.66
CA LYS A 93 9.90 21.13 5.98
C LYS A 93 8.54 21.04 5.30
N HIS A 94 7.51 21.61 5.90
CA HIS A 94 6.18 21.67 5.30
C HIS A 94 6.20 22.47 3.99
N ASP A 95 6.81 23.66 4.00
CA ASP A 95 6.91 24.51 2.80
C ASP A 95 7.71 23.81 1.69
N TRP A 96 8.78 23.10 2.04
CA TRP A 96 9.51 22.24 1.11
C TRP A 96 8.61 21.15 0.51
N HIS A 97 7.78 20.47 1.32
CA HIS A 97 6.85 19.46 0.82
C HIS A 97 5.77 20.03 -0.11
N VAL A 98 5.32 21.27 0.14
CA VAL A 98 4.42 22.01 -0.76
C VAL A 98 5.12 22.27 -2.09
N GLU A 99 6.33 22.82 -2.06
CA GLU A 99 7.10 23.13 -3.27
C GLU A 99 7.44 21.86 -4.08
N ASN A 100 7.79 20.78 -3.39
CA ASN A 100 8.10 19.49 -4.00
C ASN A 100 6.86 18.71 -4.46
N ARG A 101 5.66 19.29 -4.34
CA ARG A 101 4.36 18.72 -4.76
C ARG A 101 3.98 17.42 -4.04
N THR A 102 4.52 17.21 -2.84
CA THR A 102 4.25 16.02 -2.01
C THR A 102 2.74 15.89 -1.73
N TYR A 103 2.13 16.97 -1.25
CA TYR A 103 0.72 16.96 -0.86
C TYR A 103 -0.22 16.78 -2.05
N LEU A 104 0.10 17.39 -3.19
CA LEU A 104 -0.68 17.23 -4.41
C LEU A 104 -0.71 15.76 -4.87
N PHE A 105 0.46 15.12 -4.93
CA PHE A 105 0.55 13.72 -5.28
C PHE A 105 -0.16 12.83 -4.25
N SER A 106 0.02 13.11 -2.95
CA SER A 106 -0.64 12.38 -1.86
C SER A 106 -2.16 12.42 -1.97
N HIS A 107 -2.75 13.60 -2.17
CA HIS A 107 -4.20 13.74 -2.30
C HIS A 107 -4.74 13.00 -3.53
N GLY A 108 -4.06 13.11 -4.68
CA GLY A 108 -4.43 12.39 -5.90
C GLY A 108 -4.39 10.87 -5.70
N LEU A 109 -3.32 10.37 -5.06
CA LEU A 109 -3.18 8.96 -4.71
C LEU A 109 -4.27 8.52 -3.72
N GLY A 110 -4.61 9.36 -2.74
CA GLY A 110 -5.70 9.11 -1.78
C GLY A 110 -7.04 8.91 -2.48
N ILE A 111 -7.43 9.84 -3.36
CA ILE A 111 -8.67 9.75 -4.16
C ILE A 111 -8.68 8.46 -5.01
N LEU A 112 -7.56 8.14 -5.65
CA LEU A 112 -7.43 6.93 -6.47
C LEU A 112 -7.66 5.66 -5.64
N ILE A 113 -6.98 5.52 -4.50
CA ILE A 113 -7.11 4.35 -3.62
C ILE A 113 -8.55 4.20 -3.14
N MET A 114 -9.18 5.27 -2.65
CA MET A 114 -10.57 5.23 -2.19
C MET A 114 -11.51 4.81 -3.32
N THR A 115 -11.32 5.35 -4.53
CA THR A 115 -12.12 5.01 -5.71
C THR A 115 -12.03 3.52 -6.03
N ILE A 116 -10.83 2.95 -6.02
CA ILE A 116 -10.62 1.51 -6.26
C ILE A 116 -11.34 0.69 -5.19
N GLY A 117 -11.21 1.05 -3.91
CA GLY A 117 -11.87 0.35 -2.80
C GLY A 117 -13.39 0.35 -2.93
N ILE A 118 -13.96 1.49 -3.31
CA ILE A 118 -15.40 1.64 -3.57
C ILE A 118 -15.81 0.78 -4.78
N LEU A 119 -15.06 0.76 -5.87
CA LEU A 119 -15.37 -0.07 -7.04
C LEU A 119 -15.36 -1.57 -6.71
N VAL A 120 -14.36 -2.05 -5.96
CA VAL A 120 -14.29 -3.45 -5.50
C VAL A 120 -15.52 -3.81 -4.66
N PHE A 121 -15.95 -2.90 -3.79
CA PHE A 121 -17.16 -3.08 -2.99
C PHE A 121 -18.44 -3.10 -3.82
N LEU A 122 -18.56 -2.19 -4.79
CA LEU A 122 -19.69 -2.14 -5.72
C LEU A 122 -19.80 -3.41 -6.57
N GLY A 123 -18.72 -4.19 -6.68
CA GLY A 123 -18.73 -5.55 -7.21
C GLY A 123 -19.69 -6.53 -6.51
N LEU A 124 -20.14 -6.23 -5.28
CA LEU A 124 -21.23 -6.97 -4.61
C LEU A 124 -22.56 -6.84 -5.36
N PHE A 125 -22.82 -5.67 -5.95
CA PHE A 125 -24.07 -5.34 -6.61
C PHE A 125 -23.99 -5.52 -8.12
N SER A 126 -22.83 -5.25 -8.72
CA SER A 126 -22.60 -5.37 -10.16
C SER A 126 -21.26 -6.03 -10.47
N PRO A 127 -21.22 -7.21 -11.10
CA PRO A 127 -19.96 -7.88 -11.41
C PRO A 127 -19.11 -7.11 -12.44
N TYR A 128 -19.72 -6.21 -13.23
CA TYR A 128 -18.98 -5.37 -14.18
C TYR A 128 -18.16 -4.29 -13.46
N LEU A 129 -18.75 -3.63 -12.46
CA LEU A 129 -18.02 -2.69 -11.59
C LEU A 129 -16.96 -3.43 -10.77
N GLY A 130 -17.30 -4.64 -10.32
CA GLY A 130 -16.37 -5.55 -9.65
C GLY A 130 -15.09 -5.77 -10.44
N ILE A 131 -15.18 -6.20 -11.71
CA ILE A 131 -14.00 -6.44 -12.57
C ILE A 131 -13.11 -5.19 -12.66
N ILE A 132 -13.71 -4.01 -12.89
CA ILE A 132 -12.94 -2.77 -13.01
C ILE A 132 -12.18 -2.50 -11.70
N GLY A 133 -12.87 -2.57 -10.56
CA GLY A 133 -12.26 -2.39 -9.25
C GLY A 133 -11.18 -3.43 -8.93
N GLU A 134 -11.44 -4.70 -9.24
CA GLU A 134 -10.53 -5.82 -8.96
C GLU A 134 -9.24 -5.73 -9.79
N VAL A 135 -9.35 -5.42 -11.08
CA VAL A 135 -8.18 -5.22 -11.95
C VAL A 135 -7.35 -4.03 -11.48
N LEU A 136 -7.98 -2.89 -11.17
CA LEU A 136 -7.28 -1.72 -10.64
C LEU A 136 -6.63 -2.03 -9.28
N CYS A 137 -7.30 -2.79 -8.41
CA CYS A 137 -6.77 -3.23 -7.13
C CYS A 137 -5.51 -4.10 -7.30
N ILE A 138 -5.51 -5.04 -8.26
CA ILE A 138 -4.36 -5.87 -8.60
C ILE A 138 -3.20 -5.00 -9.09
N ILE A 139 -3.45 -4.09 -10.03
CA ILE A 139 -2.41 -3.19 -10.57
C ILE A 139 -1.81 -2.33 -9.45
N MET A 140 -2.65 -1.74 -8.60
CA MET A 140 -2.21 -0.91 -7.49
C MET A 140 -1.37 -1.70 -6.48
N THR A 141 -1.84 -2.89 -6.06
CA THR A 141 -1.09 -3.73 -5.10
C THR A 141 0.23 -4.23 -5.65
N LEU A 142 0.34 -4.55 -6.95
CA LEU A 142 1.63 -4.85 -7.59
C LEU A 142 2.56 -3.63 -7.55
N GLY A 143 2.02 -2.44 -7.81
CA GLY A 143 2.73 -1.17 -7.64
C GLY A 143 3.27 -1.02 -6.21
N THR A 144 2.43 -1.22 -5.20
CA THR A 144 2.84 -1.11 -3.79
C THR A 144 3.89 -2.16 -3.43
N LEU A 145 3.72 -3.42 -3.82
CA LEU A 145 4.69 -4.49 -3.54
C LEU A 145 6.05 -4.24 -4.21
N SER A 146 6.08 -3.55 -5.35
CA SER A 146 7.33 -3.15 -5.99
C SER A 146 8.20 -2.23 -5.12
N PHE A 147 7.61 -1.55 -4.12
CA PHE A 147 8.34 -0.72 -3.17
C PHE A 147 9.29 -1.51 -2.28
N LEU A 148 9.03 -2.80 -2.01
CA LEU A 148 9.98 -3.66 -1.28
C LEU A 148 11.32 -3.80 -2.00
N ILE A 149 11.32 -3.61 -3.33
CA ILE A 149 12.52 -3.71 -4.18
C ILE A 149 13.08 -2.31 -4.44
N THR A 150 12.21 -1.36 -4.78
CA THR A 150 12.64 -0.03 -5.23
C THR A 150 13.00 0.92 -4.09
N THR A 151 12.46 0.72 -2.88
CA THR A 151 12.63 1.64 -1.74
C THR A 151 13.47 1.00 -0.64
N PRO A 152 14.76 1.37 -0.48
CA PRO A 152 15.63 0.78 0.54
C PRO A 152 15.07 0.89 1.96
N GLU A 153 14.34 1.98 2.27
CA GLU A 153 13.77 2.22 3.59
C GLU A 153 12.68 1.23 4.02
N THR A 154 12.24 0.31 3.15
CA THR A 154 11.38 -0.81 3.58
C THR A 154 12.12 -1.83 4.42
N TRP A 155 13.46 -1.83 4.36
CA TRP A 155 14.33 -2.68 5.15
C TRP A 155 14.94 -1.90 6.32
N VAL A 156 15.26 -2.60 7.40
CA VAL A 156 15.99 -2.00 8.53
C VAL A 156 17.43 -1.73 8.09
N HIS A 157 17.94 -0.52 8.32
CA HIS A 157 19.36 -0.21 8.11
C HIS A 157 19.94 0.20 9.46
N ALA A 158 20.70 -0.70 10.09
CA ALA A 158 21.32 -0.44 11.37
C ALA A 158 22.43 0.61 11.22
N SER A 159 22.53 1.55 12.16
CA SER A 159 23.64 2.50 12.17
C SER A 159 24.97 1.78 12.46
N PRO A 160 26.12 2.32 12.02
CA PRO A 160 27.43 1.74 12.35
C PRO A 160 27.65 1.55 13.85
N GLU A 161 27.11 2.47 14.66
CA GLU A 161 27.14 2.42 16.12
C GLU A 161 26.28 1.26 16.67
N ALA A 162 25.09 1.05 16.11
CA ALA A 162 24.22 -0.06 16.51
C ALA A 162 24.86 -1.41 16.15
N LEU A 163 25.45 -1.52 14.95
CA LEU A 163 26.19 -2.71 14.55
C LEU A 163 27.39 -2.98 15.48
N ALA A 164 28.12 -1.93 15.85
CA ALA A 164 29.22 -2.03 16.82
C ALA A 164 28.73 -2.43 18.22
N ALA A 165 27.51 -2.06 18.59
CA ALA A 165 26.84 -2.45 19.84
C ALA A 165 26.21 -3.86 19.79
N GLY A 166 26.35 -4.59 18.67
CA GLY A 166 25.85 -5.96 18.52
C GLY A 166 24.48 -6.11 17.86
N GLU A 167 23.91 -5.04 17.31
CA GLU A 167 22.74 -5.15 16.43
C GLU A 167 23.14 -5.92 15.16
N TRP A 168 22.30 -6.87 14.75
CA TRP A 168 22.55 -7.75 13.62
C TRP A 168 21.46 -7.62 12.55
N ALA A 169 20.32 -6.99 12.87
CA ALA A 169 19.25 -6.73 11.93
C ALA A 169 19.62 -5.59 10.98
N ASN A 170 20.25 -5.93 9.85
CA ASN A 170 20.64 -4.97 8.82
C ASN A 170 20.33 -5.50 7.41
N GLY A 171 19.50 -4.77 6.68
CA GLY A 171 19.03 -5.09 5.35
C GLY A 171 17.98 -6.20 5.31
N PHE A 172 17.90 -6.87 4.17
CA PHE A 172 17.03 -8.02 3.96
C PHE A 172 17.43 -9.18 4.90
N PRO A 173 16.48 -9.88 5.57
CA PRO A 173 15.02 -9.84 5.41
C PRO A 173 14.28 -8.99 6.47
N PHE A 174 14.95 -8.09 7.20
CA PHE A 174 14.35 -7.36 8.31
C PHE A 174 13.52 -6.17 7.84
N LEU A 175 12.20 -6.21 8.08
CA LEU A 175 11.28 -5.17 7.63
C LEU A 175 11.24 -3.98 8.60
N SER A 176 11.38 -2.77 8.07
CA SER A 176 11.08 -1.54 8.78
C SER A 176 9.56 -1.36 8.96
N GLY A 177 9.13 -0.28 9.63
CA GLY A 177 7.71 0.07 9.70
C GLY A 177 7.08 0.22 8.32
N ALA A 178 7.77 0.91 7.41
CA ALA A 178 7.35 1.07 6.02
C ALA A 178 7.25 -0.27 5.28
N GLY A 179 8.22 -1.18 5.44
CA GLY A 179 8.18 -2.49 4.82
C GLY A 179 7.01 -3.36 5.29
N ARG A 180 6.69 -3.30 6.60
CA ARG A 180 5.51 -4.01 7.16
C ARG A 180 4.20 -3.48 6.61
N LEU A 181 4.11 -2.18 6.34
CA LEU A 181 2.93 -1.59 5.71
C LEU A 181 2.74 -2.05 4.26
N VAL A 182 3.82 -2.33 3.54
CA VAL A 182 3.77 -2.80 2.15
C VAL A 182 3.50 -4.29 2.05
N ILE A 183 4.15 -5.13 2.87
CA ILE A 183 4.06 -6.60 2.71
C ILE A 183 2.65 -7.15 2.93
N LYS A 184 1.81 -6.45 3.72
CA LYS A 184 0.42 -6.83 3.96
C LYS A 184 -0.41 -6.89 2.67
N ASP A 185 -0.02 -6.14 1.64
CA ASP A 185 -0.73 -6.07 0.37
C ASP A 185 -0.69 -7.39 -0.41
N THR A 186 0.18 -8.33 -0.03
CA THR A 186 0.16 -9.72 -0.53
C THR A 186 -1.19 -10.41 -0.31
N ALA A 187 -1.82 -10.18 0.85
CA ALA A 187 -3.14 -10.72 1.16
C ALA A 187 -4.24 -10.04 0.34
N ILE A 188 -4.11 -8.72 0.13
CA ILE A 188 -5.04 -7.94 -0.70
C ILE A 188 -4.99 -8.40 -2.15
N LEU A 189 -3.79 -8.63 -2.69
CA LEU A 189 -3.59 -9.16 -4.04
C LEU A 189 -4.25 -10.53 -4.20
N ALA A 190 -4.02 -11.46 -3.27
CA ALA A 190 -4.65 -12.78 -3.29
C ALA A 190 -6.18 -12.68 -3.24
N GLY A 191 -6.72 -11.80 -2.38
CA GLY A 191 -8.15 -11.52 -2.30
C GLY A 191 -8.71 -10.97 -3.61
N ALA A 192 -8.05 -9.98 -4.21
CA ALA A 192 -8.48 -9.36 -5.46
C ALA A 192 -8.52 -10.36 -6.62
N VAL A 193 -7.57 -11.30 -6.70
CA VAL A 193 -7.57 -12.39 -7.70
C VAL A 193 -8.78 -13.33 -7.51
N VAL A 194 -9.09 -13.71 -6.26
CA VAL A 194 -10.28 -14.54 -5.97
C VAL A 194 -11.57 -13.82 -6.37
N LEU A 195 -11.66 -12.53 -6.08
CA LEU A 195 -12.83 -11.72 -6.44
C LEU A 195 -12.96 -11.55 -7.97
N LEU A 196 -11.85 -11.32 -8.67
CA LEU A 196 -11.80 -11.24 -10.13
C LEU A 196 -12.35 -12.50 -10.79
N SER A 197 -11.90 -13.66 -10.31
CA SER A 197 -12.38 -14.97 -10.79
C SER A 197 -13.90 -15.13 -10.60
N GLU A 198 -14.43 -14.71 -9.44
CA GLU A 198 -15.87 -14.75 -9.16
C GLU A 198 -16.67 -13.82 -10.07
N SER A 199 -16.25 -12.55 -10.20
CA SER A 199 -16.91 -11.55 -11.05
C SER A 199 -16.92 -11.98 -12.52
N ALA A 200 -15.78 -12.45 -13.03
CA ALA A 200 -15.64 -12.96 -14.39
C ALA A 200 -16.57 -14.15 -14.64
N SER A 201 -16.63 -15.11 -13.70
CA SER A 201 -17.50 -16.28 -13.79
C SER A 201 -18.99 -15.89 -13.84
N LYS A 202 -19.41 -14.90 -13.03
CA LYS A 202 -20.79 -14.36 -13.07
C LYS A 202 -21.14 -13.70 -14.40
N ILE A 203 -20.21 -12.96 -15.01
CA ILE A 203 -20.41 -12.33 -16.32
C ILE A 203 -20.46 -13.38 -17.43
N LEU A 204 -19.51 -14.33 -17.45
CA LEU A 204 -19.48 -15.43 -18.41
C LEU A 204 -20.79 -16.23 -18.39
N ALA A 205 -21.33 -16.52 -17.20
CA ALA A 205 -22.61 -17.22 -17.06
C ALA A 205 -23.81 -16.42 -17.61
N ARG A 206 -23.72 -15.09 -17.68
CA ARG A 206 -24.74 -14.23 -18.30
C ARG A 206 -24.61 -14.14 -19.81
N LEU A 207 -23.38 -14.17 -20.34
CA LEU A 207 -23.09 -14.08 -21.78
C LEU A 207 -23.27 -15.41 -22.53
N LYS A 208 -23.12 -16.54 -21.84
CA LYS A 208 -23.32 -17.89 -22.40
C LYS A 208 -24.77 -18.39 -22.28
N LYS A 209 -25.67 -17.58 -21.74
CA LYS A 209 -27.12 -17.81 -21.81
C LYS A 209 -27.67 -17.19 -23.08
#